data_AF-A0A371XD65-F1
#
_entry.id   AF-A0A371XD65-F1
#
_cell.length_a   1.000
_cell.length_b   1.000
_cell.length_c   1.000
_cell.angle_alpha   90.00
_cell.angle_beta   90.00
_cell.angle_gamma   90.00
#
_symmetry.space_group_name_H-M   'P 1'
#
loop_
_entity.id
_entity.type
_entity.pdbx_description
1 polymer ?
#
loop_
_entity_poly.entity_id
_entity_poly.type
_entity_poly.pdbx_seq_one_letter_code
_entity_poly.pdbx_strand_id
1 'polypeptide(L)'
;MLQTIFPLPSVEDPDAASTLGEYIAVGYQVRARCTHAGCNHNVNLNLVVVARYLGTGHGTKSEDLEPYFYCPSCRESGLADDNIVFTRYAPTAPSCNISHRWVADRSAA
;
A
#
# COMPACT_ATOMS: atom_id res chain seq x y z
N MET A 1 -11.38 3.42 17.02
CA MET A 1 -10.20 4.03 17.68
C MET A 1 -9.04 3.94 16.70
N LEU A 2 -8.34 5.03 16.42
CA LEU A 2 -7.16 5.01 15.53
C LEU A 2 -5.96 4.47 16.33
N GLN A 3 -5.23 3.50 15.78
CA GLN A 3 -4.07 2.91 16.44
C GLN A 3 -2.84 3.82 16.34
N THR A 4 -2.02 3.84 17.39
CA THR A 4 -0.72 4.54 17.39
C THR A 4 0.29 3.78 16.56
N ILE A 5 1.02 4.49 15.69
CA ILE A 5 2.02 3.89 14.80
C ILE A 5 3.42 3.86 15.44
N PHE A 6 3.70 4.79 16.35
CA PHE A 6 5.02 4.95 16.96
C PHE A 6 5.10 4.30 18.35
N PRO A 7 6.27 3.75 18.72
CA PRO A 7 7.49 3.63 17.90
C PRO A 7 7.33 2.59 16.78
N LEU A 8 8.03 2.81 15.65
CA LEU A 8 8.11 1.81 14.59
C LEU A 8 9.00 0.63 15.03
N PRO A 9 8.73 -0.60 14.57
CA PRO A 9 9.55 -1.75 14.91
C PRO A 9 10.95 -1.63 14.32
N SER A 10 11.95 -2.19 15.02
CA SER A 10 13.28 -2.41 14.43
C SER A 10 13.21 -3.60 13.48
N VAL A 11 13.72 -3.44 12.26
CA VAL A 11 13.74 -4.49 11.24
C VAL A 11 15.18 -4.78 10.88
N GLU A 12 15.64 -6.00 11.13
CA GLU A 12 17.02 -6.41 10.85
C GLU A 12 17.24 -6.69 9.36
N ASP A 13 16.27 -7.36 8.72
CA ASP A 13 16.29 -7.68 7.30
C ASP A 13 15.04 -7.10 6.62
N PRO A 14 15.18 -6.08 5.73
CA PRO A 14 14.07 -5.50 5.01
C PRO A 14 13.27 -6.50 4.18
N ASP A 15 13.91 -7.56 3.65
CA ASP A 15 13.23 -8.57 2.83
C ASP A 15 12.34 -9.51 3.67
N ALA A 16 12.59 -9.58 4.98
CA ALA A 16 11.78 -10.34 5.93
C ALA A 16 10.56 -9.57 6.45
N ALA A 17 10.42 -8.28 6.12
CA ALA A 17 9.27 -7.48 6.52
C ALA A 17 7.96 -8.13 6.05
N SER A 18 6.96 -8.17 6.92
CA SER A 18 5.68 -8.84 6.64
C SER A 18 4.47 -8.12 7.19
N THR A 19 4.65 -7.17 8.10
CA THR A 19 3.59 -6.37 8.72
C THR A 19 3.57 -4.92 8.21
N LEU A 20 2.43 -4.24 8.38
CA LEU A 20 2.28 -2.83 7.99
C LEU A 20 3.30 -1.93 8.71
N GLY A 21 3.56 -2.18 9.99
CA GLY A 21 4.53 -1.44 10.79
C GLY A 21 5.96 -1.61 10.26
N GLU A 22 6.35 -2.84 9.92
CA GLU A 22 7.66 -3.13 9.33
C GLU A 22 7.78 -2.48 7.95
N TYR A 23 6.75 -2.59 7.09
CA TYR A 23 6.75 -1.95 5.76
C TYR A 23 6.95 -0.44 5.86
N ILE A 24 6.32 0.22 6.84
CA ILE A 24 6.53 1.64 7.11
C ILE A 24 7.96 1.90 7.60
N ALA A 25 8.48 1.07 8.50
CA ALA A 25 9.82 1.23 9.07
C ALA A 25 10.92 1.13 8.02
N VAL A 26 10.81 0.19 7.08
CA VAL A 26 11.82 -0.02 6.02
C VAL A 26 11.55 0.76 4.74
N GLY A 27 10.37 1.36 4.59
CA GLY A 27 10.04 2.23 3.46
C GLY A 27 9.50 1.53 2.21
N TYR A 28 8.80 0.39 2.38
CA TYR A 28 8.06 -0.22 1.28
C TYR A 28 6.89 0.67 0.84
N GLN A 29 6.57 0.63 -0.45
CA GLN A 29 5.32 1.16 -0.97
C GLN A 29 4.42 0.03 -1.43
N VAL A 30 3.11 0.19 -1.23
CA VAL A 30 2.10 -0.74 -1.74
C VAL A 30 1.15 0.02 -2.66
N ARG A 31 0.90 -0.51 -3.85
CA ARG A 31 -0.16 -0.05 -4.74
C ARG A 31 -1.32 -1.03 -4.74
N ALA A 32 -2.53 -0.51 -4.63
CA ALA A 32 -3.74 -1.26 -4.94
C ALA A 32 -4.16 -0.93 -6.37
N ARG A 33 -4.43 -1.96 -7.16
CA ARG A 33 -4.93 -1.82 -8.53
C ARG A 33 -6.20 -2.64 -8.70
N CYS A 34 -7.22 -2.02 -9.27
CA CYS A 34 -8.38 -2.75 -9.75
C CYS A 34 -8.06 -3.46 -11.07
N THR A 35 -8.33 -4.77 -11.12
CA THR A 35 -8.13 -5.64 -12.29
C THR A 35 -9.39 -5.82 -13.13
N HIS A 36 -10.51 -5.20 -12.74
CA HIS A 36 -11.72 -5.24 -13.54
C HIS A 36 -11.46 -4.63 -14.92
N ALA A 37 -11.94 -5.31 -15.96
CA ALA A 37 -11.74 -4.88 -17.34
C ALA A 37 -12.27 -3.46 -17.55
N GLY A 38 -11.41 -2.55 -17.99
CA GLY A 38 -11.77 -1.15 -18.26
C GLY A 38 -11.72 -0.19 -17.06
N CYS A 39 -11.55 -0.66 -15.82
CA CYS A 39 -11.48 0.24 -14.65
C CYS A 39 -10.07 0.83 -14.46
N ASN A 40 -9.02 -0.01 -14.51
CA ASN A 40 -7.60 0.36 -14.37
C ASN A 40 -7.23 1.31 -13.20
N HIS A 41 -8.14 1.52 -12.24
CA HIS A 41 -7.93 2.39 -11.10
C HIS A 41 -6.76 1.86 -10.29
N ASN A 42 -5.72 2.68 -10.13
CA ASN A 42 -4.46 2.30 -9.50
C ASN A 42 -4.00 3.41 -8.56
N VAL A 43 -3.81 3.08 -7.29
CA VAL A 43 -3.47 4.05 -6.25
C VAL A 43 -2.32 3.56 -5.38
N ASN A 44 -1.43 4.49 -5.00
CA ASN A 44 -0.50 4.26 -3.91
C ASN A 44 -1.27 4.28 -2.59
N LEU A 45 -1.11 3.24 -1.77
CA LEU A 45 -1.69 3.19 -0.44
C LEU A 45 -0.88 4.06 0.53
N ASN A 46 -1.58 4.88 1.31
CA ASN A 46 -0.97 5.53 2.46
C ASN A 46 -0.89 4.54 3.63
N LEU A 47 0.23 3.82 3.73
CA LEU A 47 0.41 2.76 4.73
C LEU A 47 0.26 3.25 6.17
N VAL A 48 0.58 4.51 6.46
CA VAL A 48 0.36 5.14 7.77
C VAL A 48 -1.13 5.17 8.12
N VAL A 49 -1.98 5.52 7.15
CA VAL A 49 -3.44 5.53 7.36
C VAL A 49 -3.98 4.10 7.48
N VAL A 50 -3.51 3.18 6.64
CA VAL A 50 -3.91 1.77 6.70
C VAL A 50 -3.53 1.15 8.05
N ALA A 51 -2.31 1.41 8.53
CA ALA A 51 -1.84 0.93 9.83
C ALA A 51 -2.59 1.55 11.01
N ARG A 52 -3.06 2.80 10.91
CA ARG A 52 -3.96 3.37 11.94
C ARG A 52 -5.31 2.67 12.01
N TYR A 53 -5.77 2.12 10.89
CA TYR A 53 -7.05 1.45 10.79
C TYR A 53 -6.95 -0.03 11.19
N LEU A 54 -5.98 -0.75 10.62
CA LEU A 54 -5.82 -2.21 10.80
C LEU A 54 -4.84 -2.61 11.90
N GLY A 55 -3.92 -1.70 12.23
CA GLY A 55 -2.83 -1.90 13.19
C GLY A 55 -1.48 -2.18 12.55
N THR A 56 -0.42 -1.84 13.29
CA THR A 56 0.96 -1.99 12.82
C THR A 56 1.38 -3.45 12.70
N GLY A 57 0.85 -4.35 13.53
CA GLY A 57 1.10 -5.79 13.46
C GLY A 57 0.28 -6.52 12.39
N HIS A 58 -0.57 -5.81 11.63
CA HIS A 58 -1.38 -6.44 10.60
C HIS A 58 -0.53 -6.91 9.43
N GLY A 59 -0.82 -8.10 8.91
CA GLY A 59 -0.14 -8.68 7.77
C GLY A 59 -0.30 -7.86 6.48
N THR A 60 0.65 -8.01 5.57
CA THR A 60 0.71 -7.27 4.30
C THR A 60 0.49 -8.16 3.07
N LYS A 61 0.16 -9.44 3.26
CA LYS A 61 -0.17 -10.33 2.14
C LYS A 61 -1.48 -9.90 1.51
N SER A 62 -1.72 -10.35 0.27
CA SER A 62 -2.93 -9.94 -0.45
C SER A 62 -4.18 -10.42 0.30
N GLU A 63 -4.18 -11.67 0.77
CA GLU A 63 -5.25 -12.25 1.60
C GLU A 63 -5.54 -11.47 2.90
N ASP A 64 -4.53 -10.82 3.48
CA ASP A 64 -4.71 -9.99 4.68
C ASP A 64 -5.41 -8.67 4.33
N LEU A 65 -5.06 -8.07 3.19
CA LEU A 65 -5.51 -6.73 2.80
C LEU A 65 -6.85 -6.75 2.07
N GLU A 66 -7.08 -7.71 1.17
CA GLU A 66 -8.26 -7.82 0.31
C GLU A 66 -9.59 -7.55 1.03
N PRO A 67 -9.87 -8.08 2.24
CA PRO A 67 -11.13 -7.84 2.96
C PRO A 67 -11.43 -6.37 3.29
N TYR A 68 -10.43 -5.49 3.23
CA TYR A 68 -10.55 -4.09 3.64
C TYR A 68 -10.55 -3.09 2.48
N PHE A 69 -10.34 -3.56 1.24
CA PHE A 69 -10.26 -2.70 0.07
C PHE A 69 -11.31 -3.07 -0.96
N TYR A 70 -11.78 -2.06 -1.69
CA TYR A 70 -12.67 -2.21 -2.83
C TYR A 70 -12.40 -1.10 -3.84
N CYS A 71 -12.84 -1.28 -5.08
CA CYS A 71 -12.76 -0.22 -6.07
C CYS A 71 -14.04 0.62 -6.01
N PRO A 72 -13.98 1.92 -5.65
CA PRO A 72 -15.17 2.75 -5.54
C PRO A 72 -15.91 2.85 -6.88
N SER A 73 -15.19 3.03 -8.00
CA SER A 73 -15.78 3.15 -9.33
C SER A 73 -16.52 1.89 -9.78
N CYS A 74 -15.96 0.71 -9.50
CA CYS A 74 -16.63 -0.57 -9.81
C CYS A 74 -17.83 -0.81 -8.90
N ARG A 75 -17.70 -0.53 -7.59
CA ARG A 75 -18.79 -0.69 -6.63
C ARG A 75 -19.98 0.22 -6.96
N GLU A 76 -19.71 1.48 -7.29
CA GLU A 76 -20.74 2.43 -7.75
C GLU A 76 -21.45 1.96 -9.03
N SER A 77 -20.75 1.17 -9.86
CA SER A 77 -21.31 0.55 -11.07
C SER A 77 -22.02 -0.79 -10.82
N GLY A 78 -22.15 -1.22 -9.56
CA GLY A 78 -22.80 -2.48 -9.18
C GLY A 78 -21.95 -3.74 -9.40
N LEU A 79 -20.64 -3.59 -9.57
CA LEU A 79 -19.70 -4.70 -9.71
C LEU A 79 -19.21 -5.20 -8.33
N ALA A 80 -18.75 -6.45 -8.29
CA ALA A 80 -18.21 -7.07 -7.08
C ALA A 80 -16.86 -6.49 -6.64
N ASP A 81 -16.56 -6.63 -5.35
CA ASP A 81 -15.35 -6.11 -4.69
C ASP A 81 -14.21 -7.15 -4.63
N ASP A 82 -14.04 -7.93 -5.68
CA ASP A 82 -13.12 -9.08 -5.74
C ASP A 82 -11.91 -8.87 -6.66
N ASN A 83 -11.91 -7.76 -7.41
CA ASN A 83 -10.93 -7.49 -8.46
C ASN A 83 -9.85 -6.49 -8.02
N ILE A 84 -9.23 -6.71 -6.85
CA ILE A 84 -8.14 -5.85 -6.33
C ILE A 84 -6.86 -6.66 -6.19
N VAL A 85 -5.76 -6.16 -6.75
CA VAL A 85 -4.43 -6.73 -6.55
C VAL A 85 -3.50 -5.73 -5.91
N PHE A 86 -2.58 -6.23 -5.09
CA PHE A 86 -1.60 -5.42 -4.38
C PHE A 86 -0.21 -5.65 -4.96
N THR A 87 0.42 -4.59 -5.45
CA THR A 87 1.83 -4.60 -5.90
C THR A 87 2.69 -3.93 -4.84
N ARG A 88 3.77 -4.61 -4.46
CA ARG A 88 4.70 -4.15 -3.42
C ARG A 88 5.99 -3.70 -4.10
N TYR A 89 6.47 -2.54 -3.72
CA TYR A 89 7.71 -1.97 -4.22
C TYR A 89 8.71 -1.94 -3.08
N ALA A 90 9.83 -2.62 -3.27
CA ALA A 90 10.95 -2.61 -2.34
C ALA A 90 11.45 -1.17 -2.13
N PRO A 91 12.06 -0.86 -0.97
CA PRO A 91 12.56 0.49 -0.66
C PRO A 91 13.63 0.98 -1.64
N THR A 92 14.32 0.06 -2.32
CA THR A 92 15.30 0.35 -3.39
C THR A 92 14.67 0.69 -4.74
N ALA A 93 13.35 0.49 -4.91
CA ALA A 93 12.68 0.80 -6.16
C ALA A 93 12.68 2.32 -6.43
N PRO A 94 12.80 2.76 -7.70
CA PRO A 94 12.82 4.19 -8.04
C PRO A 94 11.60 4.97 -7.54
N SER A 95 10.43 4.34 -7.42
CA SER A 95 9.22 4.97 -6.89
C SER A 95 9.28 5.24 -5.38
N CYS A 96 10.11 4.47 -4.67
CA CYS A 96 10.32 4.55 -3.22
C CYS A 96 11.46 5.51 -2.86
N ASN A 97 12.37 5.80 -3.81
CA ASN A 97 13.45 6.74 -3.61
C ASN A 97 12.99 8.19 -3.83
N ILE A 98 13.13 9.03 -2.81
CA ILE A 98 12.66 10.42 -2.82
C ILE A 98 13.29 11.27 -3.94
N SER A 99 14.55 11.05 -4.31
CA SER A 99 15.20 11.84 -5.36
C SER A 99 14.60 11.54 -6.73
N HIS A 100 14.38 10.25 -7.03
CA HIS A 100 13.72 9.81 -8.25
C HIS A 100 12.26 10.25 -8.29
N ARG A 101 11.56 10.17 -7.15
CA ARG A 101 10.18 10.66 -7.03
C ARG A 101 10.08 12.17 -7.28
N TRP A 102 10.98 12.95 -6.68
CA TRP A 102 11.04 14.40 -6.82
C TRP A 102 11.28 14.83 -8.27
N VAL A 103 12.20 14.16 -8.97
CA VAL A 103 12.44 14.42 -10.39
C VAL A 103 11.19 14.09 -11.23
N ALA A 104 10.57 12.93 -11.00
CA ALA A 104 9.36 12.52 -11.72
C ALA A 104 8.20 13.51 -11.52
N ASP A 105 7.97 13.97 -10.28
CA ASP A 105 6.89 14.91 -9.96
C ASP A 105 7.14 16.29 -10.60
N ARG A 106 8.39 16.75 -10.70
CA ARG A 106 8.74 18.02 -11.37
C ARG A 106 8.70 17.95 -12.89
N SER A 107 8.82 16.78 -13.49
CA SER A 107 8.71 16.60 -14.94
C SER A 107 7.28 16.48 -15.43
N ALA A 108 6.31 16.29 -14.52
CA ALA A 108 4.89 16.15 -14.82
C ALA A 108 4.07 17.44 -14.60
N ALA A 109 4.71 18.52 -14.12
CA ALA A 109 4.14 19.85 -13.89
C ALA A 109 4.61 20.83 -14.98
#